data_AF-A0A183HB43-F1
#
_entry.id   AF-A0A183HB43-F1
#
_cell.length_a   1.000
_cell.length_b   1.000
_cell.length_c   1.000
_cell.angle_alpha   90.00
_cell.angle_beta   90.00
_cell.angle_gamma   90.00
#
_symmetry.space_group_name_H-M   'P 1'
#
loop_
_entity.id
_entity.type
_entity.pdbx_description
1 polymer ?
#
loop_
_entity_poly.entity_id
_entity_poly.type
_entity_poly.pdbx_seq_one_letter_code
_entity_poly.pdbx_strand_id
1 'polypeptide(L)'
;MFRLASMTSSNATENALIDDQFGEEDFDPISCWSEEGTSFLIILDVRDQLKEMKSGDETRQLQAFRMRLNAINAQSSESMKKSVFLNYKKFIDTAKEVSHLEREIYELSSLLSDQRMLIESLMQMTGEDRSSIGTASLHTSSFNVNPINILMQKMDGIATLLNNLPNSDRVIMHGEVVQLYSDSMRPQYNVMLILLSDRLLIGQPSSGKYRFQLESSHPLNNIAAVNIKDRENGETATSMFKLLIFPGQRVFLAENARIKKAWLECIENAKRELLHEGSLVRQATIRGKRRQDLSTKVEVASQLVPVMESATTKTPDESAWLNELPAELDDCIAHRDMEHAVELIMEWKSCNTREAAIDTQLTLREAQIVRRPGALHGGPRAVRKAINLLTILGRASQAVDLYLKKRSTMVNYFLYF
;
A
#
# COMPACT_ATOMS: atom_id res chain seq x y z
N MET A 1 29.97 19.89 48.60
CA MET A 1 29.46 18.68 47.92
C MET A 1 28.96 19.11 46.55
N PHE A 2 29.21 18.31 45.52
CA PHE A 2 29.00 18.53 44.07
C PHE A 2 30.19 19.06 43.25
N ARG A 3 30.87 18.09 42.62
CA ARG A 3 31.61 18.21 41.36
C ARG A 3 30.60 18.48 40.23
N LEU A 4 30.92 19.42 39.35
CA LEU A 4 30.40 19.48 37.99
C LEU A 4 31.62 19.53 37.05
N ALA A 5 31.68 18.55 36.15
CA ALA A 5 32.74 18.40 35.17
C ALA A 5 32.36 19.14 33.87
N SER A 6 33.27 20.01 33.44
CA SER A 6 33.77 20.20 32.06
C SER A 6 32.75 20.22 30.90
N MET A 7 32.44 21.43 30.44
CA MET A 7 32.31 21.76 29.02
C MET A 7 33.11 23.04 28.78
N THR A 8 34.22 22.97 28.04
CA THR A 8 34.79 24.14 27.37
C THR A 8 35.35 23.74 26.01
N SER A 9 34.66 24.25 25.00
CA SER A 9 35.03 24.46 23.60
C SER A 9 36.51 24.83 23.41
N SER A 10 37.20 24.09 22.54
CA SER A 10 38.43 24.53 21.88
C SER A 10 38.17 24.67 20.38
N ASN A 11 37.96 25.90 19.95
CA ASN A 11 38.16 26.34 18.58
C ASN A 11 39.46 27.15 18.55
N ALA A 12 40.50 26.62 17.92
CA ALA A 12 41.47 27.36 17.11
C ALA A 12 42.63 26.42 16.72
N THR A 13 43.16 26.67 15.53
CA THR A 13 44.44 26.20 14.97
C THR A 13 44.51 24.76 14.45
N GLU A 14 44.08 24.57 13.20
CA GLU A 14 44.80 23.69 12.26
C GLU A 14 44.49 24.09 10.81
N ASN A 15 45.10 25.19 10.38
CA ASN A 15 45.24 25.58 8.98
C ASN A 15 46.75 25.75 8.76
N ALA A 16 47.40 24.71 8.23
CA ALA A 16 48.70 24.70 7.53
C ALA A 16 49.38 23.35 7.75
N LEU A 17 49.31 22.47 6.74
CA LEU A 17 50.28 21.42 6.36
C LEU A 17 49.54 20.37 5.53
N ILE A 18 49.31 20.67 4.26
CA ILE A 18 49.25 19.62 3.24
C ILE A 18 50.53 19.79 2.46
N ASP A 19 51.55 19.08 2.96
CA ASP A 19 52.88 19.01 2.39
C ASP A 19 52.83 18.17 1.11
N ASP A 20 53.59 18.63 0.12
CA ASP A 20 53.79 18.01 -1.19
C ASP A 20 54.50 16.67 -1.04
N GLN A 21 53.74 15.56 -0.98
CA GLN A 21 54.25 14.22 -1.27
C GLN A 21 53.21 13.39 -2.03
N PHE A 22 52.96 13.76 -3.29
CA PHE A 22 52.58 12.77 -4.29
C PHE A 22 53.84 12.44 -5.09
N GLY A 23 54.60 11.47 -4.60
CA GLY A 23 55.54 10.76 -5.44
C GLY A 23 54.77 10.08 -6.57
N GLU A 24 55.30 10.16 -7.79
CA GLU A 24 54.94 9.25 -8.88
C GLU A 24 55.21 7.81 -8.44
N GLU A 25 54.25 7.18 -7.77
CA GLU A 25 54.18 5.73 -7.74
C GLU A 25 53.46 5.30 -9.00
N ASP A 26 54.22 4.65 -9.90
CA ASP A 26 53.72 3.96 -11.08
C ASP A 26 52.55 3.04 -10.68
N PHE A 27 51.34 3.52 -10.96
CA PHE A 27 50.11 2.80 -10.63
C PHE A 27 49.93 1.65 -11.61
N ASP A 28 50.43 0.46 -11.26
CA ASP A 28 50.34 -0.74 -12.07
C ASP A 28 48.91 -1.35 -11.97
N PRO A 29 48.04 -1.20 -12.99
CA PRO A 29 46.62 -1.54 -12.90
C PRO A 29 46.35 -3.06 -12.88
N ILE A 30 47.41 -3.85 -13.07
CA ILE A 30 47.36 -5.31 -13.22
C ILE A 30 47.25 -6.01 -11.86
N SER A 31 47.71 -5.36 -10.77
CA SER A 31 47.72 -5.96 -9.43
C SER A 31 46.34 -6.12 -8.78
N CYS A 32 45.31 -5.42 -9.28
CA CYS A 32 43.95 -5.45 -8.71
C CYS A 32 43.09 -6.60 -9.25
N TRP A 33 43.55 -7.31 -10.29
CA TRP A 33 42.85 -8.45 -10.90
C TRP A 33 43.55 -9.78 -10.59
N SER A 34 43.89 -10.01 -9.33
CA SER A 34 44.38 -11.31 -8.87
C SER A 34 43.24 -12.17 -8.34
N GLU A 35 42.35 -12.62 -9.22
CA GLU A 35 41.70 -13.91 -9.04
C GLU A 35 42.43 -14.90 -9.95
N GLU A 36 43.13 -15.87 -9.36
CA GLU A 36 44.02 -16.85 -10.01
C GLU A 36 43.37 -17.58 -11.22
N GLY A 37 42.03 -17.55 -11.34
CA GLY A 37 41.28 -18.13 -12.46
C GLY A 37 41.27 -17.30 -13.76
N THR A 38 41.32 -15.96 -13.70
CA THR A 38 41.21 -15.11 -14.90
C THR A 38 42.51 -15.05 -15.71
N SER A 39 43.65 -15.04 -15.01
CA SER A 39 44.97 -15.13 -15.65
C SER A 39 45.18 -16.47 -16.36
N PHE A 40 44.68 -17.56 -15.78
CA PHE A 40 44.76 -18.90 -16.37
C PHE A 40 43.93 -19.03 -17.65
N LEU A 41 42.74 -18.42 -17.69
CA LEU A 41 41.86 -18.40 -18.86
C LEU A 41 42.47 -17.61 -20.04
N ILE A 42 43.13 -16.48 -19.78
CA ILE A 42 43.78 -15.68 -20.82
C ILE A 42 44.98 -16.44 -21.40
N ILE A 43 45.77 -17.12 -20.56
CA ILE A 43 46.91 -17.94 -21.01
C ILE A 43 46.44 -19.13 -21.86
N LEU A 44 45.29 -19.74 -21.52
CA LEU A 44 44.71 -20.82 -22.30
C LEU A 44 44.14 -20.34 -23.64
N ASP A 45 43.43 -19.21 -23.68
CA ASP A 45 42.89 -18.63 -24.92
C ASP A 45 43.99 -18.21 -25.90
N VAL A 46 45.06 -17.57 -25.40
CA VAL A 46 46.24 -17.22 -26.22
C VAL A 46 46.95 -18.48 -26.74
N ARG A 47 47.06 -19.52 -25.91
CA ARG A 47 47.70 -20.79 -26.27
C ARG A 47 46.88 -21.57 -27.31
N ASP A 48 45.56 -21.56 -27.22
CA ASP A 48 44.70 -22.26 -28.19
C ASP A 48 44.62 -21.51 -29.52
N GLN A 49 44.64 -20.17 -29.54
CA GLN A 49 44.76 -19.39 -30.78
C GLN A 49 46.12 -19.58 -31.50
N LEU A 50 47.18 -19.92 -30.77
CA LEU A 50 48.52 -20.19 -31.33
C LEU A 50 48.67 -21.61 -31.90
N LYS A 51 47.81 -22.56 -31.52
CA LYS A 51 47.89 -23.97 -31.99
C LYS A 51 47.44 -24.17 -33.44
N GLU A 52 46.60 -23.28 -33.99
CA GLU A 52 46.03 -23.45 -35.35
C GLU A 52 46.91 -22.86 -36.47
N MET A 53 48.12 -22.38 -36.18
CA MET A 53 48.91 -21.57 -37.11
C MET A 53 49.91 -22.35 -37.98
N LYS A 54 50.08 -21.93 -39.24
CA LYS A 54 51.07 -22.48 -40.19
C LYS A 54 52.44 -21.83 -39.99
N SER A 55 53.49 -22.67 -39.97
CA SER A 55 54.89 -22.25 -39.83
C SER A 55 55.29 -21.26 -40.92
N GLY A 56 55.57 -20.01 -40.53
CA GLY A 56 56.01 -18.93 -41.42
C GLY A 56 55.38 -17.56 -41.17
N ASP A 57 54.13 -17.50 -40.67
CA ASP A 57 53.39 -16.23 -40.42
C ASP A 57 53.24 -15.87 -38.93
N GLU A 58 53.75 -16.73 -38.05
CA GLU A 58 53.58 -16.64 -36.58
C GLU A 58 54.02 -15.29 -36.01
N THR A 59 55.14 -14.73 -36.50
CA THR A 59 55.68 -13.45 -36.00
C THR A 59 54.84 -12.25 -36.39
N ARG A 60 54.30 -12.23 -37.62
CA ARG A 60 53.40 -11.17 -38.09
C ARG A 60 52.06 -11.21 -37.37
N GLN A 61 51.52 -12.40 -37.13
CA GLN A 61 50.25 -12.57 -36.43
C GLN A 61 50.37 -12.32 -34.93
N LEU A 62 51.49 -12.69 -34.30
CA LEU A 62 51.80 -12.29 -32.92
C LEU A 62 51.93 -10.77 -32.76
N GLN A 63 52.55 -10.10 -33.73
CA GLN A 63 52.62 -8.63 -33.74
C GLN A 63 51.23 -8.01 -33.90
N ALA A 64 50.39 -8.54 -34.81
CA ALA A 64 49.02 -8.08 -34.99
C ALA A 64 48.16 -8.31 -33.73
N PHE A 65 48.30 -9.46 -33.07
CA PHE A 65 47.64 -9.79 -31.82
C PHE A 65 48.08 -8.85 -30.70
N ARG A 66 49.38 -8.58 -30.56
CA ARG A 66 49.92 -7.63 -29.57
C ARG A 66 49.43 -6.21 -29.81
N MET A 67 49.33 -5.77 -31.07
CA MET A 67 48.73 -4.48 -31.41
C MET A 67 47.24 -4.42 -31.03
N ARG A 68 46.48 -5.48 -31.31
CA ARG A 68 45.07 -5.59 -30.91
C ARG A 68 44.90 -5.57 -29.39
N LEU A 69 45.72 -6.31 -28.66
CA LEU A 69 45.69 -6.36 -27.20
C LEU A 69 46.02 -4.99 -26.61
N ASN A 70 47.05 -4.30 -27.12
CA ASN A 70 47.36 -2.94 -26.71
C ASN A 70 46.22 -1.96 -27.01
N ALA A 71 45.54 -2.09 -28.16
CA ALA A 71 44.37 -1.25 -28.49
C ALA A 71 43.19 -1.51 -27.54
N ILE A 72 42.89 -2.78 -27.25
CA ILE A 72 41.83 -3.17 -26.30
C ILE A 72 42.19 -2.69 -24.89
N ASN A 73 43.45 -2.81 -24.48
CA ASN A 73 43.91 -2.36 -23.17
C ASN A 73 43.81 -0.83 -23.04
N ALA A 74 44.23 -0.08 -24.06
CA ALA A 74 44.10 1.37 -24.09
C ALA A 74 42.62 1.80 -24.02
N GLN A 75 41.75 1.15 -24.79
CA GLN A 75 40.30 1.40 -24.77
C GLN A 75 39.67 1.04 -23.41
N SER A 76 40.07 -0.08 -22.81
CA SER A 76 39.59 -0.54 -21.51
C SER A 76 40.01 0.44 -20.40
N SER A 77 41.28 0.87 -20.41
CA SER A 77 41.80 1.87 -19.48
C SER A 77 41.04 3.20 -19.60
N GLU A 78 40.79 3.68 -20.82
CA GLU A 78 40.04 4.92 -21.03
C GLU A 78 38.57 4.79 -20.58
N SER A 79 37.93 3.66 -20.88
CA SER A 79 36.54 3.39 -20.47
C SER A 79 36.41 3.27 -18.95
N MET A 80 37.37 2.62 -18.30
CA MET A 80 37.43 2.51 -16.84
C MET A 80 37.62 3.89 -16.20
N LYS A 81 38.55 4.72 -16.71
CA LYS A 81 38.73 6.11 -16.24
C LYS A 81 37.45 6.92 -16.37
N LYS A 82 36.76 6.84 -17.51
CA LYS A 82 35.46 7.50 -17.73
C LYS A 82 34.39 7.01 -16.75
N SER A 83 34.33 5.71 -16.50
CA SER A 83 33.37 5.12 -15.55
C SER A 83 33.64 5.56 -14.12
N VAL A 84 34.90 5.53 -13.68
CA VAL A 84 35.32 5.95 -12.34
C VAL A 84 35.00 7.43 -12.15
N PHE A 85 35.34 8.29 -13.11
CA PHE A 85 35.02 9.72 -13.04
C PHE A 85 33.51 9.98 -12.97
N LEU A 86 32.71 9.28 -13.78
CA LEU A 86 31.26 9.41 -13.76
C LEU A 86 30.67 8.95 -12.42
N ASN A 87 31.19 7.86 -11.86
CA ASN A 87 30.75 7.35 -10.56
C ASN A 87 31.11 8.32 -9.43
N TYR A 88 32.31 8.91 -9.42
CA TYR A 88 32.66 9.95 -8.46
C TYR A 88 31.75 11.17 -8.57
N LYS A 89 31.46 11.62 -9.80
CA LYS A 89 30.52 12.72 -10.01
C LYS A 89 29.13 12.41 -9.44
N LYS A 90 28.59 11.23 -9.75
CA LYS A 90 27.30 10.77 -9.21
C LYS A 90 27.31 10.68 -7.69
N PHE A 91 28.41 10.19 -7.10
CA PHE A 91 28.56 10.11 -5.64
C PHE A 91 28.53 11.50 -5.01
N ILE A 92 29.26 12.46 -5.57
CA ILE A 92 29.27 13.84 -5.10
C ILE A 92 27.89 14.49 -5.21
N ASP A 93 27.22 14.32 -6.36
CA ASP A 93 25.89 14.89 -6.59
C ASP A 93 24.85 14.26 -5.64
N THR A 94 24.93 12.95 -5.41
CA THR A 94 24.07 12.24 -4.45
C THR A 94 24.32 12.71 -3.02
N ALA A 95 25.59 12.86 -2.62
CA ALA A 95 25.95 13.34 -1.29
C ALA A 95 25.43 14.76 -1.03
N LYS A 96 25.48 15.65 -2.04
CA LYS A 96 24.90 17.00 -1.95
C LYS A 96 23.39 16.97 -1.75
N GLU A 97 22.68 16.12 -2.50
CA GLU A 97 21.23 15.96 -2.37
C GLU A 97 20.84 15.43 -0.99
N VAL A 98 21.58 14.43 -0.47
CA VAL A 98 21.38 13.90 0.88
C VAL A 98 21.58 15.00 1.92
N SER A 99 22.66 15.78 1.84
CA SER A 99 22.88 16.90 2.77
C SER A 99 21.82 18.00 2.66
N HIS A 100 21.24 18.22 1.48
CA HIS A 100 20.12 19.14 1.31
C HIS A 100 18.87 18.61 2.03
N LEU A 101 18.52 17.34 1.82
CA LEU A 101 17.39 16.69 2.47
C LEU A 101 17.55 16.64 3.99
N GLU A 102 18.75 16.36 4.51
CA GLU A 102 19.03 16.41 5.94
C GLU A 102 18.71 17.78 6.52
N ARG A 103 19.11 18.87 5.85
CA ARG A 103 18.82 20.24 6.28
C ARG A 103 17.31 20.51 6.32
N GLU A 104 16.58 20.14 5.29
CA GLU A 104 15.12 20.33 5.25
C GLU A 104 14.40 19.53 6.34
N ILE A 105 14.85 18.30 6.63
CA ILE A 105 14.31 17.49 7.72
C ILE A 105 14.55 18.16 9.07
N TYR A 106 15.75 18.69 9.30
CA TYR A 106 16.05 19.44 10.53
C TYR A 106 15.18 20.69 10.65
N GLU A 107 14.99 21.45 9.57
CA GLU A 107 14.13 22.64 9.56
C GLU A 107 12.66 22.28 9.88
N LEU A 108 12.12 21.24 9.26
CA LEU A 108 10.77 20.74 9.56
C LEU A 108 10.64 20.26 11.01
N SER A 109 11.65 19.57 11.53
CA SER A 109 11.65 19.11 12.92
C SER A 109 11.65 20.29 13.91
N SER A 110 12.38 21.35 13.60
CA SER A 110 12.39 22.59 14.37
C SER A 110 11.01 23.24 14.36
N LEU A 111 10.42 23.39 13.16
CA LEU A 111 9.10 24.02 13.01
C LEU A 111 7.99 23.26 13.73
N LEU A 112 8.03 21.92 13.72
CA LEU A 112 7.10 21.09 14.48
C LEU A 112 7.30 21.22 16.00
N SER A 113 8.56 21.34 16.45
CA SER A 113 8.88 21.61 17.85
C SER A 113 8.35 22.97 18.30
N ASP A 114 8.53 24.00 17.47
CA ASP A 114 8.02 25.36 17.73
C ASP A 114 6.49 25.37 17.79
N GLN A 115 5.81 24.70 16.86
CA GLN A 115 4.35 24.54 16.89
C GLN A 115 3.88 23.83 18.16
N ARG A 116 4.57 22.76 18.56
CA ARG A 116 4.25 22.05 19.80
C ARG A 116 4.38 22.97 21.03
N MET A 117 5.46 23.74 21.13
CA MET A 117 5.65 24.68 22.24
C MET A 117 4.57 25.77 22.26
N LEU A 118 4.18 26.27 21.08
CA LEU A 118 3.11 27.27 20.97
C LEU A 118 1.74 26.70 21.41
N ILE A 119 1.43 25.46 21.05
CA ILE A 119 0.22 24.76 21.51
C ILE A 119 0.26 24.56 23.03
N GLU A 120 1.39 24.13 23.57
CA GLU A 120 1.55 23.93 25.01
C GLU A 120 1.39 25.25 25.79
N SER A 121 1.93 26.34 25.25
CA SER A 121 1.74 27.69 25.79
C SER A 121 0.27 28.15 25.71
N LEU A 122 -0.41 27.92 24.59
CA LEU A 122 -1.85 28.20 24.45
C LEU A 122 -2.67 27.38 25.44
N MET A 123 -2.37 26.09 25.62
CA MET A 123 -3.05 25.21 26.57
C MET A 123 -2.87 25.68 28.02
N GLN A 124 -1.68 26.16 28.39
CA GLN A 124 -1.42 26.77 29.70
C GLN A 124 -2.12 28.12 29.87
N MET A 125 -2.24 28.91 28.80
CA MET A 125 -2.93 30.21 28.82
C MET A 125 -4.45 30.08 28.87
N THR A 126 -5.01 28.97 28.35
CA THR A 126 -6.41 28.56 28.54
C THR A 126 -6.64 27.80 29.85
N GLY A 127 -5.74 27.92 30.82
CA GLY A 127 -5.95 27.36 32.15
C GLY A 127 -7.28 27.81 32.76
N GLU A 128 -8.02 26.85 33.32
CA GLU A 128 -9.30 26.99 34.05
C GLU A 128 -10.55 27.00 33.12
N ASP A 129 -11.63 26.22 33.31
CA ASP A 129 -12.05 25.44 34.46
C ASP A 129 -13.14 24.40 34.10
N ARG A 130 -13.26 23.38 34.94
CA ARG A 130 -14.29 22.32 34.92
C ARG A 130 -15.69 22.83 35.31
N SER A 131 -16.22 23.90 34.72
CA SER A 131 -17.67 24.19 34.80
C SER A 131 -18.07 25.38 33.93
N SER A 132 -18.67 25.14 32.77
CA SER A 132 -19.79 25.96 32.28
C SER A 132 -20.30 25.43 30.95
N ILE A 133 -21.57 25.05 30.98
CA ILE A 133 -22.41 24.83 29.81
C ILE A 133 -22.65 26.20 29.16
N GLY A 134 -22.48 26.31 27.83
CA GLY A 134 -22.89 27.51 27.11
C GLY A 134 -22.31 27.66 25.71
N THR A 135 -22.89 26.95 24.75
CA THR A 135 -23.06 27.36 23.34
C THR A 135 -21.94 28.17 22.67
N ALA A 136 -21.11 27.52 21.85
CA ALA A 136 -20.56 28.16 20.66
C ALA A 136 -20.18 27.12 19.60
N SER A 137 -20.82 27.27 18.44
CA SER A 137 -20.31 27.10 17.08
C SER A 137 -19.44 25.89 16.71
N LEU A 138 -19.98 25.17 15.72
CA LEU A 138 -19.34 24.27 14.78
C LEU A 138 -18.02 24.83 14.22
N HIS A 139 -17.15 23.91 13.79
CA HIS A 139 -15.78 24.10 13.31
C HIS A 139 -14.70 24.31 14.38
N THR A 140 -14.32 23.22 15.05
CA THR A 140 -12.90 22.99 15.36
C THR A 140 -12.50 21.62 14.82
N SER A 141 -11.51 21.62 13.94
CA SER A 141 -10.76 20.43 13.55
C SER A 141 -10.36 19.67 14.80
N SER A 142 -10.87 18.46 14.95
CA SER A 142 -10.72 17.64 16.14
C SER A 142 -9.26 17.22 16.30
N PHE A 143 -8.51 18.02 17.07
CA PHE A 143 -7.30 17.61 17.75
C PHE A 143 -7.55 16.27 18.46
N ASN A 144 -6.51 15.42 18.55
CA ASN A 144 -6.46 14.04 19.09
C ASN A 144 -7.14 13.80 20.46
N VAL A 145 -8.45 14.00 20.55
CA VAL A 145 -9.29 13.49 21.62
C VAL A 145 -9.70 12.11 21.19
N ASN A 146 -9.33 11.08 21.96
CA ASN A 146 -9.72 9.70 21.66
C ASN A 146 -11.25 9.64 21.46
N PRO A 147 -11.75 9.27 20.26
CA PRO A 147 -13.18 9.31 19.94
C PRO A 147 -14.01 8.47 20.91
N ILE A 148 -13.41 7.42 21.49
CA ILE A 148 -14.02 6.59 22.53
C ILE A 148 -14.45 7.42 23.74
N ASN A 149 -13.62 8.36 24.21
CA ASN A 149 -13.95 9.20 25.37
C ASN A 149 -15.15 10.11 25.10
N ILE A 150 -15.23 10.66 23.88
CA ILE A 150 -16.38 11.49 23.46
C ILE A 150 -17.64 10.63 23.44
N LEU A 151 -17.56 9.42 22.88
CA LEU A 151 -18.69 8.51 22.78
C LEU A 151 -19.18 8.05 24.15
N MET A 152 -18.28 7.70 25.07
CA MET A 152 -18.62 7.33 26.45
C MET A 152 -19.29 8.46 27.23
N GLN A 153 -19.03 9.72 26.90
CA GLN A 153 -19.68 10.87 27.54
C GLN A 153 -21.05 11.17 26.93
N LYS A 154 -21.26 10.83 25.65
CA LYS A 154 -22.49 11.18 24.91
C LYS A 154 -23.56 10.09 24.95
N MET A 155 -23.18 8.82 25.10
CA MET A 155 -24.11 7.71 24.91
C MET A 155 -23.93 6.60 25.95
N ASP A 156 -25.04 6.25 26.58
CA ASP A 156 -25.13 5.20 27.59
C ASP A 156 -25.14 3.81 26.96
N GLY A 157 -24.59 2.82 27.67
CA GLY A 157 -24.55 1.42 27.23
C GLY A 157 -23.47 1.08 26.19
N ILE A 158 -22.64 2.04 25.76
CA ILE A 158 -21.53 1.77 24.83
C ILE A 158 -20.28 1.23 25.53
N ALA A 159 -20.04 1.61 26.79
CA ALA A 159 -18.75 1.39 27.45
C ALA A 159 -18.31 -0.08 27.43
N THR A 160 -19.24 -1.02 27.62
CA THR A 160 -18.97 -2.46 27.57
C THR A 160 -18.60 -2.96 26.18
N LEU A 161 -19.12 -2.32 25.12
CA LEU A 161 -18.73 -2.63 23.75
C LEU A 161 -17.35 -2.06 23.46
N LEU A 162 -17.16 -0.74 23.60
CA LEU A 162 -15.90 -0.09 23.23
C LEU A 162 -14.69 -0.49 24.10
N ASN A 163 -14.88 -0.88 25.36
CA ASN A 163 -13.77 -1.31 26.21
C ASN A 163 -13.32 -2.76 25.93
N ASN A 164 -14.20 -3.59 25.38
CA ASN A 164 -13.90 -4.98 25.02
C ASN A 164 -13.48 -5.14 23.55
N LEU A 165 -13.30 -4.01 22.84
CA LEU A 165 -13.00 -4.01 21.42
C LEU A 165 -11.52 -4.39 21.19
N PRO A 166 -11.22 -5.38 20.33
CA PRO A 166 -9.86 -5.62 19.86
C PRO A 166 -9.34 -4.41 19.06
N ASN A 167 -8.02 -4.27 18.95
CA ASN A 167 -7.37 -3.14 18.25
C ASN A 167 -7.80 -2.98 16.77
N SER A 168 -8.41 -4.00 16.17
CA SER A 168 -8.99 -4.03 14.83
C SER A 168 -10.31 -3.25 14.72
N ASP A 169 -11.02 -3.04 15.82
CA ASP A 169 -12.40 -2.52 15.82
C ASP A 169 -12.49 -1.01 16.05
N ARG A 170 -11.47 -0.28 15.61
CA ARG A 170 -11.39 1.17 15.81
C ARG A 170 -12.63 1.87 15.28
N VAL A 171 -13.08 2.89 16.01
CA VAL A 171 -14.16 3.78 15.59
C VAL A 171 -13.73 4.47 14.29
N ILE A 172 -14.38 4.13 13.17
CA ILE A 172 -14.09 4.69 11.85
C ILE A 172 -14.75 6.06 11.69
N MET A 173 -16.02 6.16 12.09
CA MET A 173 -16.81 7.38 11.97
C MET A 173 -17.88 7.41 13.05
N HIS A 174 -18.17 8.58 13.60
CA HIS A 174 -19.32 8.78 14.46
C HIS A 174 -20.00 10.12 14.15
N GLY A 175 -21.30 10.23 14.40
CA GLY A 175 -22.02 11.46 14.14
C GLY A 175 -23.50 11.39 14.46
N GLU A 176 -24.09 12.56 14.70
CA GLU A 176 -25.53 12.70 14.90
C GLU A 176 -26.23 12.88 13.55
N VAL A 177 -27.31 12.15 13.33
CA VAL A 177 -28.17 12.25 12.15
C VAL A 177 -29.64 12.26 12.59
N VAL A 178 -30.54 12.73 11.75
CA VAL A 178 -31.98 12.71 12.06
C VAL A 178 -32.60 11.48 11.42
N GLN A 179 -33.22 10.61 12.21
CA GLN A 179 -34.00 9.50 11.66
C GLN A 179 -35.34 10.03 11.12
N LEU A 180 -35.73 9.56 9.94
CA LEU A 180 -37.00 9.88 9.29
C LEU A 180 -37.95 8.69 9.31
N TYR A 181 -39.25 8.97 9.34
CA TYR A 181 -40.26 7.95 9.10
C TYR A 181 -40.18 7.41 7.67
N SER A 182 -40.23 6.08 7.51
CA SER A 182 -40.06 5.43 6.19
C SER A 182 -41.19 5.72 5.20
N ASP A 183 -42.36 6.15 5.67
CA ASP A 183 -43.58 6.39 4.89
C ASP A 183 -43.78 7.88 4.56
N SER A 184 -43.58 8.76 5.54
CA SER A 184 -43.87 10.19 5.44
C SER A 184 -42.64 11.07 5.20
N MET A 185 -41.42 10.50 5.27
CA MET A 185 -40.14 11.21 5.19
C MET A 185 -40.02 12.41 6.15
N ARG A 186 -40.81 12.40 7.24
CA ARG A 186 -40.79 13.46 8.26
C ARG A 186 -39.68 13.20 9.28
N PRO A 187 -38.99 14.25 9.76
CA PRO A 187 -38.06 14.16 10.89
C PRO A 187 -38.71 13.55 12.12
N GLN A 188 -38.06 12.53 12.69
CA GLN A 188 -38.53 11.84 13.89
C GLN A 188 -37.75 12.30 15.12
N TYR A 189 -36.48 11.90 15.22
CA TYR A 189 -35.58 12.30 16.31
C TYR A 189 -34.10 12.22 15.89
N ASN A 190 -33.24 12.88 16.65
CA ASN A 190 -31.79 12.78 16.48
C ASN A 190 -31.30 11.42 16.98
N VAL A 191 -30.44 10.78 16.20
CA VAL A 191 -29.85 9.47 16.43
C VAL A 191 -28.33 9.62 16.36
N MET A 192 -27.63 8.95 17.26
CA MET A 192 -26.18 8.82 17.18
C MET A 192 -25.83 7.57 16.35
N LEU A 193 -25.08 7.73 15.26
CA LEU A 193 -24.51 6.61 14.51
C LEU A 193 -23.02 6.48 14.85
N ILE A 194 -22.56 5.24 15.01
CA ILE A 194 -21.16 4.91 15.24
C ILE A 194 -20.78 3.74 14.34
N LEU A 195 -19.88 3.96 13.41
CA LEU A 195 -19.32 2.95 12.53
C LEU A 195 -18.01 2.42 13.11
N LEU A 196 -18.00 1.12 13.36
CA LEU A 196 -16.82 0.31 13.69
C LEU A 196 -16.37 -0.47 12.44
N SER A 197 -15.26 -1.19 12.54
CA SER A 197 -14.75 -2.07 11.47
C SER A 197 -15.74 -3.16 11.06
N ASP A 198 -16.47 -3.74 12.03
CA ASP A 198 -17.28 -4.94 11.85
C ASP A 198 -18.79 -4.69 12.04
N ARG A 199 -19.16 -3.56 12.67
CA ARG A 199 -20.53 -3.23 13.09
C ARG A 199 -20.86 -1.74 12.95
N LEU A 200 -22.16 -1.45 12.82
CA LEU A 200 -22.75 -0.13 12.98
C LEU A 200 -23.61 -0.12 14.26
N LEU A 201 -23.33 0.80 15.16
CA LEU A 201 -24.15 1.04 16.36
C LEU A 201 -25.10 2.20 16.10
N ILE A 202 -26.32 2.06 16.60
CA ILE A 202 -27.37 3.06 16.53
C ILE A 202 -27.80 3.42 17.96
N GLY A 203 -27.72 4.71 18.29
CA GLY A 203 -28.12 5.26 19.57
C GLY A 203 -29.37 6.12 19.44
N GLN A 204 -30.41 5.77 20.19
CA GLN A 204 -31.65 6.54 20.28
C GLN A 204 -31.51 7.67 21.32
N PRO A 205 -32.30 8.75 21.22
CA PRO A 205 -32.26 9.81 22.21
C PRO A 205 -32.71 9.28 23.58
N SER A 206 -32.01 9.69 24.64
CA SER A 206 -32.33 9.32 26.02
C SER A 206 -32.68 10.56 26.84
N SER A 207 -33.61 10.40 27.77
CA SER A 207 -33.95 11.43 28.77
C SER A 207 -33.11 11.32 30.04
N GLY A 208 -32.15 10.38 30.09
CA GLY A 208 -31.29 10.13 31.24
C GLY A 208 -30.08 11.08 31.32
N LYS A 209 -29.08 10.68 32.11
CA LYS A 209 -27.81 11.41 32.27
C LYS A 209 -27.06 11.62 30.95
N TYR A 210 -27.21 10.68 30.02
CA TYR A 210 -26.58 10.71 28.70
C TYR A 210 -27.60 11.14 27.64
N ARG A 211 -27.13 11.86 26.61
CA ARG A 211 -27.98 12.37 25.52
C ARG A 211 -28.54 11.26 24.65
N PHE A 212 -27.81 10.16 24.50
CA PHE A 212 -28.21 8.99 23.73
C PHE A 212 -28.10 7.72 24.57
N GLN A 213 -28.86 6.70 24.23
CA GLN A 213 -28.72 5.35 24.75
C GLN A 213 -28.58 4.38 23.58
N LEU A 214 -27.68 3.41 23.71
CA LEU A 214 -27.52 2.36 22.69
C LEU A 214 -28.86 1.65 22.45
N GLU A 215 -29.34 1.72 21.20
CA GLU A 215 -30.58 1.07 20.78
C GLU A 215 -30.28 -0.30 20.16
N SER A 216 -29.33 -0.34 19.24
CA SER A 216 -29.03 -1.55 18.48
C SER A 216 -27.58 -1.56 17.95
N SER A 217 -27.08 -2.78 17.73
CA SER A 217 -25.77 -3.07 17.13
C SER A 217 -25.98 -4.01 15.96
N HIS A 218 -25.52 -3.62 14.78
CA HIS A 218 -25.73 -4.36 13.54
C HIS A 218 -24.40 -4.69 12.87
N PRO A 219 -24.10 -5.98 12.59
CA PRO A 219 -22.90 -6.33 11.83
C PRO A 219 -23.00 -5.79 10.40
N LEU A 220 -21.88 -5.34 9.84
CA LEU A 220 -21.86 -4.72 8.51
C LEU A 220 -22.40 -5.65 7.42
N ASN A 221 -22.24 -6.97 7.57
CA ASN A 221 -22.77 -7.98 6.65
C ASN A 221 -24.29 -7.85 6.42
N ASN A 222 -25.04 -7.37 7.41
CA ASN A 222 -26.50 -7.24 7.35
C ASN A 222 -26.99 -5.85 6.96
N ILE A 223 -26.07 -4.94 6.59
CA ILE A 223 -26.37 -3.55 6.29
C ILE A 223 -26.16 -3.29 4.80
N ALA A 224 -27.00 -2.52 4.13
CA ALA A 224 -26.69 -1.95 2.83
C ALA A 224 -27.05 -0.47 2.81
N ALA A 225 -26.08 0.37 2.44
CA ALA A 225 -26.27 1.81 2.37
C ALA A 225 -26.71 2.22 0.96
N VAL A 226 -27.81 2.96 0.88
CA VAL A 226 -28.42 3.38 -0.38
C VAL A 226 -28.52 4.90 -0.41
N ASN A 227 -27.95 5.50 -1.45
CA ASN A 227 -28.06 6.92 -1.71
C ASN A 227 -29.46 7.25 -2.25
N ILE A 228 -30.24 8.04 -1.51
CA ILE A 228 -31.50 8.59 -2.02
C ILE A 228 -31.15 9.89 -2.78
N LYS A 229 -31.34 9.90 -4.10
CA LYS A 229 -31.27 11.12 -4.91
C LYS A 229 -32.69 11.57 -5.20
N ASP A 230 -32.96 12.86 -5.06
CA ASP A 230 -34.25 13.42 -5.45
C ASP A 230 -34.51 13.18 -6.94
N ARG A 231 -35.75 12.83 -7.24
CA ARG A 231 -36.23 12.63 -8.61
C ARG A 231 -37.07 13.85 -8.94
N GLU A 232 -36.59 14.64 -9.90
CA GLU A 232 -37.22 15.84 -10.47
C GLU A 232 -37.50 17.00 -9.51
N ASN A 233 -36.48 17.86 -9.32
CA ASN A 233 -36.53 19.29 -9.67
C ASN A 233 -35.41 20.05 -8.96
N GLY A 234 -34.32 20.29 -9.69
CA GLY A 234 -33.49 21.51 -9.67
C GLY A 234 -32.81 22.02 -8.40
N GLU A 235 -33.42 21.99 -7.22
CA GLU A 235 -32.98 22.84 -6.11
C GLU A 235 -32.99 22.09 -4.77
N THR A 236 -31.77 21.85 -4.28
CA THR A 236 -31.42 21.22 -3.00
C THR A 236 -31.45 19.69 -3.02
N ALA A 237 -30.29 19.08 -3.32
CA ALA A 237 -30.09 17.66 -3.05
C ALA A 237 -30.32 17.40 -1.55
N THR A 238 -31.43 16.75 -1.22
CA THR A 238 -31.73 16.37 0.16
C THR A 238 -30.61 15.46 0.68
N SER A 239 -30.06 15.79 1.84
CA SER A 239 -28.93 15.09 2.46
C SER A 239 -29.36 13.76 3.09
N MET A 240 -30.32 13.07 2.47
CA MET A 240 -30.92 11.81 2.95
C MET A 240 -30.22 10.57 2.41
N PHE A 241 -30.08 9.55 3.23
CA PHE A 241 -29.60 8.23 2.84
C PHE A 241 -30.41 7.15 3.57
N LYS A 242 -30.44 5.95 2.99
CA LYS A 242 -31.20 4.82 3.53
C LYS A 242 -30.26 3.70 3.92
N LEU A 243 -30.45 3.12 5.09
CA LEU A 243 -29.80 1.89 5.50
C LEU A 243 -30.81 0.76 5.46
N LEU A 244 -30.57 -0.23 4.62
CA LEU A 244 -31.27 -1.51 4.64
C LEU A 244 -30.58 -2.35 5.72
N ILE A 245 -31.25 -2.58 6.84
CA ILE A 245 -30.71 -3.31 7.98
C ILE A 245 -31.60 -4.53 8.15
N PHE A 246 -31.20 -5.67 7.59
CA PHE A 246 -32.07 -6.84 7.47
C PHE A 246 -32.67 -7.27 8.83
N PRO A 247 -34.00 -7.50 8.93
CA PRO A 247 -34.99 -7.51 7.84
C PRO A 247 -35.68 -6.16 7.56
N GLY A 248 -35.29 -5.08 8.22
CA GLY A 248 -35.90 -3.75 8.11
C GLY A 248 -35.12 -2.74 7.26
N GLN A 249 -35.59 -1.50 7.28
CA GLN A 249 -34.93 -0.36 6.65
C GLN A 249 -35.12 0.89 7.50
N ARG A 250 -34.15 1.80 7.48
CA ARG A 250 -34.21 3.11 8.13
C ARG A 250 -33.74 4.20 7.18
N VAL A 251 -34.36 5.37 7.26
CA VAL A 251 -33.97 6.55 6.46
C VAL A 251 -33.41 7.60 7.40
N PHE A 252 -32.28 8.17 7.03
CA PHE A 252 -31.57 9.18 7.82
C PHE A 252 -31.33 10.43 6.99
N LEU A 253 -31.43 11.58 7.65
CA LEU A 253 -31.07 12.89 7.13
C LEU A 253 -29.74 13.31 7.78
N ALA A 254 -28.71 13.45 6.94
CA ALA A 254 -27.45 14.05 7.34
C ALA A 254 -27.56 15.58 7.33
N GLU A 255 -26.70 16.24 8.10
CA GLU A 255 -26.65 17.70 8.21
C GLU A 255 -26.35 18.38 6.86
N ASN A 256 -25.51 17.77 6.02
CA ASN A 256 -25.21 18.27 4.69
C ASN A 256 -24.78 17.14 3.72
N ALA A 257 -24.70 17.48 2.43
CA ALA A 257 -24.38 16.52 1.38
C ALA A 257 -22.96 15.93 1.52
N ARG A 258 -22.03 16.65 2.17
CA ARG A 258 -20.67 16.16 2.44
C ARG A 258 -20.70 15.04 3.47
N ILE A 259 -21.43 15.22 4.56
CA ILE A 259 -21.58 14.21 5.63
C ILE A 259 -22.31 12.99 5.11
N LYS A 260 -23.38 13.16 4.31
CA LYS A 260 -24.04 12.05 3.61
C LYS A 260 -23.07 11.23 2.77
N LYS A 261 -22.24 11.91 1.96
CA LYS A 261 -21.25 11.23 1.12
C LYS A 261 -20.21 10.49 1.97
N ALA A 262 -19.72 11.12 3.05
CA ALA A 262 -18.79 10.51 3.97
C ALA A 262 -19.36 9.22 4.60
N TRP A 263 -20.60 9.25 5.09
CA TRP A 263 -21.25 8.05 5.63
C TRP A 263 -21.34 6.90 4.62
N LEU A 264 -21.79 7.19 3.39
CA LEU A 264 -21.88 6.16 2.34
C LEU A 264 -20.51 5.57 2.01
N GLU A 265 -19.49 6.42 1.85
CA GLU A 265 -18.13 6.01 1.49
C GLU A 265 -17.45 5.24 2.63
N CYS A 266 -17.58 5.68 3.88
CA CYS A 266 -17.03 4.98 5.04
C CYS A 266 -17.69 3.62 5.26
N ILE A 267 -19.02 3.50 5.11
CA ILE A 267 -19.72 2.20 5.23
C ILE A 267 -19.29 1.24 4.11
N GLU A 268 -19.19 1.73 2.86
CA GLU A 268 -18.69 0.91 1.76
C GLU A 268 -17.23 0.50 1.95
N ASN A 269 -16.38 1.38 2.47
CA ASN A 269 -14.97 1.07 2.74
C ASN A 269 -14.82 0.05 3.86
N ALA A 270 -15.51 0.24 4.98
CA ALA A 270 -15.48 -0.69 6.10
C ALA A 270 -15.95 -2.09 5.68
N LYS A 271 -16.96 -2.18 4.80
CA LYS A 271 -17.38 -3.45 4.20
C LYS A 271 -16.30 -4.11 3.34
N ARG A 272 -15.60 -3.35 2.51
CA ARG A 272 -14.50 -3.90 1.69
C ARG A 272 -13.37 -4.40 2.58
N GLU A 273 -12.98 -3.63 3.58
CA GLU A 273 -11.93 -4.01 4.53
C GLU A 273 -12.32 -5.26 5.33
N LEU A 274 -13.58 -5.37 5.77
CA LEU A 274 -14.09 -6.57 6.45
C LEU A 274 -14.05 -7.82 5.57
N LEU A 275 -14.37 -7.69 4.27
CA LEU A 275 -14.27 -8.78 3.31
C LEU A 275 -12.82 -9.17 3.04
N HIS A 276 -11.93 -8.18 2.89
CA HIS A 276 -10.51 -8.38 2.68
C HIS A 276 -9.86 -9.08 3.88
N GLU A 277 -10.14 -8.62 5.11
CA GLU A 277 -9.69 -9.29 6.34
C GLU A 277 -10.27 -10.71 6.44
N GLY A 278 -11.55 -10.91 6.12
CA GLY A 278 -12.16 -12.24 6.06
C GLY A 278 -11.50 -13.16 5.03
N SER A 279 -11.09 -12.65 3.87
CA SER A 279 -10.32 -13.40 2.87
C SER A 279 -8.91 -13.71 3.37
N LEU A 280 -8.20 -12.75 3.98
CA LEU A 280 -6.88 -13.00 4.58
C LEU A 280 -6.94 -14.04 5.70
N VAL A 281 -7.98 -14.05 6.54
CA VAL A 281 -8.16 -15.05 7.60
C VAL A 281 -8.47 -16.43 7.01
N ARG A 282 -9.30 -16.52 5.97
CA ARG A 282 -9.52 -17.78 5.23
C ARG A 282 -8.23 -18.27 4.59
N GLN A 283 -7.53 -17.39 3.90
CA GLN A 283 -6.22 -17.66 3.31
C GLN A 283 -5.21 -18.07 4.38
N ALA A 284 -5.16 -17.44 5.55
CA ALA A 284 -4.24 -17.79 6.64
C ALA A 284 -4.64 -19.10 7.35
N THR A 285 -5.91 -19.43 7.45
CA THR A 285 -6.38 -20.70 8.03
C THR A 285 -6.12 -21.87 7.09
N ILE A 286 -6.29 -21.64 5.77
CA ILE A 286 -6.04 -22.65 4.73
C ILE A 286 -4.53 -22.76 4.40
N ARG A 287 -3.78 -21.63 4.38
CA ARG A 287 -2.32 -21.59 4.11
C ARG A 287 -1.43 -21.72 5.35
N GLY A 288 -1.95 -21.48 6.56
CA GLY A 288 -1.19 -21.48 7.82
C GLY A 288 -0.65 -22.85 8.20
N LYS A 289 -1.29 -23.92 7.72
CA LYS A 289 -0.80 -25.29 7.87
C LYS A 289 0.49 -25.57 7.09
N ARG A 290 0.86 -24.72 6.12
CA ARG A 290 2.05 -24.88 5.28
C ARG A 290 3.37 -24.56 5.99
N ARG A 291 3.38 -23.84 7.12
CA ARG A 291 4.65 -23.52 7.81
C ARG A 291 5.09 -24.54 8.86
N GLN A 292 4.17 -25.35 9.41
CA GLN A 292 4.56 -26.40 10.36
C GLN A 292 5.10 -27.67 9.67
N ASP A 293 4.60 -28.02 8.48
CA ASP A 293 5.03 -29.25 7.78
C ASP A 293 6.33 -29.12 6.97
N LEU A 294 6.83 -27.90 6.73
CA LEU A 294 8.17 -27.71 6.14
C LEU A 294 9.30 -27.69 7.19
N SER A 295 9.00 -27.45 8.47
CA SER A 295 10.02 -27.44 9.53
C SER A 295 10.29 -28.83 10.12
N THR A 296 9.35 -29.78 10.02
CA THR A 296 9.50 -31.15 10.52
C THR A 296 10.13 -32.12 9.51
N LYS A 297 10.35 -31.69 8.25
CA LYS A 297 10.92 -32.54 7.19
C LYS A 297 12.39 -32.27 6.86
N VAL A 298 13.04 -31.32 7.54
CA VAL A 298 14.46 -30.98 7.30
C VAL A 298 15.43 -31.73 8.24
N GLU A 299 14.96 -32.40 9.30
CA GLU A 299 15.87 -33.11 10.23
C GLU A 299 15.99 -34.63 10.04
N VAL A 300 15.36 -35.24 9.03
CA VAL A 300 15.55 -36.68 8.77
C VAL A 300 15.86 -36.94 7.30
N ALA A 301 17.08 -36.61 6.88
CA ALA A 301 17.66 -37.12 5.64
C ALA A 301 19.20 -37.27 5.78
N SER A 302 19.62 -38.19 6.66
CA SER A 302 20.91 -38.86 6.54
C SER A 302 20.70 -40.35 6.76
N GLN A 303 20.43 -41.07 5.66
CA GLN A 303 20.95 -42.40 5.35
C GLN A 303 20.35 -42.94 4.04
N LEU A 304 21.21 -43.61 3.28
CA LEU A 304 21.13 -43.98 1.87
C LEU A 304 20.26 -45.22 1.62
N VAL A 305 19.45 -45.25 0.54
CA VAL A 305 19.28 -46.36 -0.45
C VAL A 305 18.52 -45.82 -1.70
N PRO A 306 18.85 -46.21 -2.95
CA PRO A 306 18.13 -45.78 -4.15
C PRO A 306 17.01 -46.75 -4.54
N VAL A 307 15.78 -46.26 -4.77
CA VAL A 307 14.74 -47.00 -5.52
C VAL A 307 13.96 -46.04 -6.42
N MET A 308 13.71 -46.57 -7.61
CA MET A 308 13.15 -46.01 -8.84
C MET A 308 11.65 -45.65 -8.77
N GLU A 309 11.31 -44.65 -9.59
CA GLU A 309 10.05 -44.25 -10.24
C GLU A 309 8.66 -44.45 -9.59
N SER A 310 7.90 -43.35 -9.74
CA SER A 310 6.45 -43.26 -9.91
C SER A 310 5.56 -43.34 -8.65
N ALA A 311 5.13 -42.16 -8.20
CA ALA A 311 3.72 -41.83 -7.99
C ALA A 311 3.62 -40.38 -7.50
N THR A 312 3.00 -39.55 -8.32
CA THR A 312 2.46 -38.23 -7.98
C THR A 312 1.48 -38.35 -6.81
N THR A 313 1.97 -38.24 -5.58
CA THR A 313 1.13 -38.04 -4.41
C THR A 313 0.67 -36.59 -4.40
N LYS A 314 -0.50 -36.37 -5.01
CA LYS A 314 -1.31 -35.16 -4.81
C LYS A 314 -1.48 -34.96 -3.31
N THR A 315 -0.91 -33.90 -2.75
CA THR A 315 -1.31 -33.41 -1.43
C THR A 315 -2.72 -32.82 -1.58
N PRO A 316 -3.74 -33.35 -0.88
CA PRO A 316 -5.12 -32.86 -1.00
C PRO A 316 -5.30 -31.40 -0.55
N ASP A 317 -4.30 -30.82 0.13
CA ASP A 317 -4.37 -29.50 0.75
C ASP A 317 -4.03 -28.35 -0.23
N GLU A 318 -3.18 -28.57 -1.25
CA GLU A 318 -2.82 -27.52 -2.22
C GLU A 318 -3.94 -27.24 -3.24
N SER A 319 -4.87 -28.18 -3.43
CA SER A 319 -6.01 -28.04 -4.34
C SER A 319 -7.27 -27.49 -3.65
N ALA A 320 -7.36 -27.55 -2.32
CA ALA A 320 -8.57 -27.16 -1.59
C ALA A 320 -8.90 -25.66 -1.76
N TRP A 321 -7.91 -24.78 -1.60
CA TRP A 321 -8.12 -23.34 -1.80
C TRP A 321 -8.39 -22.98 -3.26
N LEU A 322 -7.81 -23.71 -4.23
CA LEU A 322 -8.09 -23.52 -5.65
C LEU A 322 -9.55 -23.86 -6.00
N ASN A 323 -10.19 -24.76 -5.25
CA ASN A 323 -11.62 -25.04 -5.41
C ASN A 323 -12.51 -23.91 -4.88
N GLU A 324 -12.05 -23.15 -3.89
CA GLU A 324 -12.80 -22.03 -3.29
C GLU A 324 -12.54 -20.69 -4.02
N LEU A 325 -11.39 -20.55 -4.68
CA LEU A 325 -10.97 -19.34 -5.40
C LEU A 325 -11.99 -18.82 -6.44
N PRO A 326 -12.68 -19.67 -7.23
CA PRO A 326 -13.73 -19.19 -8.13
C PRO A 326 -14.88 -18.49 -7.41
N ALA A 327 -15.28 -18.98 -6.23
CA ALA A 327 -16.33 -18.36 -5.42
C ALA A 327 -15.86 -17.04 -4.80
N GLU A 328 -14.61 -16.99 -4.31
CA GLU A 328 -14.03 -15.75 -3.79
C GLU A 328 -13.92 -14.66 -4.88
N LEU A 329 -13.56 -15.04 -6.11
CA LEU A 329 -13.56 -14.11 -7.25
C LEU A 329 -14.97 -13.63 -7.61
N ASP A 330 -15.97 -14.50 -7.54
CA ASP A 330 -17.37 -14.09 -7.75
C ASP A 330 -17.83 -13.07 -6.71
N ASP A 331 -17.44 -13.25 -5.44
CA ASP A 331 -17.72 -12.30 -4.37
C ASP A 331 -17.04 -10.95 -4.62
N CYS A 332 -15.77 -10.95 -5.05
CA CYS A 332 -15.06 -9.72 -5.43
C CYS A 332 -15.75 -9.00 -6.60
N ILE A 333 -16.17 -9.76 -7.62
CA ILE A 333 -16.89 -9.22 -8.78
C ILE A 333 -18.24 -8.63 -8.36
N ALA A 334 -18.98 -9.31 -7.47
CA ALA A 334 -20.26 -8.84 -6.96
C ALA A 334 -20.13 -7.52 -6.19
N HIS A 335 -19.09 -7.40 -5.36
CA HIS A 335 -18.82 -6.21 -4.55
C HIS A 335 -18.03 -5.12 -5.29
N ARG A 336 -17.65 -5.35 -6.55
CA ARG A 336 -16.82 -4.46 -7.38
C ARG A 336 -15.43 -4.18 -6.80
N ASP A 337 -14.91 -5.10 -6.00
CA ASP A 337 -13.57 -5.03 -5.46
C ASP A 337 -12.56 -5.63 -6.47
N MET A 338 -12.22 -4.82 -7.47
CA MET A 338 -11.33 -5.25 -8.55
C MET A 338 -9.85 -5.27 -8.13
N GLU A 339 -9.48 -4.62 -7.03
CA GLU A 339 -8.11 -4.65 -6.51
C GLU A 339 -7.81 -6.02 -5.91
N HIS A 340 -8.66 -6.46 -4.96
CA HIS A 340 -8.54 -7.78 -4.35
C HIS A 340 -8.64 -8.91 -5.38
N ALA A 341 -9.56 -8.78 -6.34
CA ALA A 341 -9.69 -9.76 -7.42
C ALA A 341 -8.40 -9.92 -8.26
N VAL A 342 -7.65 -8.83 -8.48
CA VAL A 342 -6.40 -8.86 -9.24
C VAL A 342 -5.28 -9.52 -8.44
N GLU A 343 -5.22 -9.28 -7.13
CA GLU A 343 -4.27 -9.95 -6.24
C GLU A 343 -4.49 -11.48 -6.24
N LEU A 344 -5.74 -11.93 -6.08
CA LEU A 344 -6.12 -13.33 -6.18
C LEU A 344 -5.73 -13.97 -7.53
N ILE A 345 -5.89 -13.24 -8.64
CA ILE A 345 -5.47 -13.71 -9.97
C ILE A 345 -3.95 -13.81 -10.09
N MET A 346 -3.20 -12.87 -9.52
CA MET A 346 -1.74 -12.93 -9.51
C MET A 346 -1.24 -14.14 -8.72
N GLU A 347 -1.86 -14.41 -7.58
CA GLU A 347 -1.55 -15.58 -6.76
C GLU A 347 -1.85 -16.88 -7.52
N TRP A 348 -3.00 -16.99 -8.19
CA TRP A 348 -3.30 -18.13 -9.06
C TRP A 348 -2.23 -18.32 -10.15
N LYS A 349 -1.87 -17.24 -10.86
CA LYS A 349 -0.83 -17.29 -11.91
C LYS A 349 0.56 -17.67 -11.39
N SER A 350 0.82 -17.45 -10.10
CA SER A 350 2.08 -17.84 -9.45
C SER A 350 2.12 -19.31 -9.03
N CYS A 351 0.98 -20.01 -9.05
CA CYS A 351 0.86 -21.42 -8.67
C CYS A 351 1.05 -22.35 -9.87
N ASN A 352 1.68 -23.51 -9.66
CA ASN A 352 2.00 -24.47 -10.72
C ASN A 352 1.01 -25.65 -10.82
N THR A 353 -0.21 -25.50 -10.29
CA THR A 353 -1.21 -26.56 -10.18
C THR A 353 -2.33 -26.34 -11.20
N ARG A 354 -2.33 -27.12 -12.28
CA ARG A 354 -3.26 -26.99 -13.42
C ARG A 354 -4.32 -28.08 -13.40
N GLU A 355 -5.31 -27.92 -12.53
CA GLU A 355 -6.58 -28.61 -12.73
C GLU A 355 -7.36 -27.86 -13.81
N ALA A 356 -7.47 -28.46 -15.00
CA ALA A 356 -8.00 -27.78 -16.20
C ALA A 356 -9.43 -27.21 -16.00
N ALA A 357 -10.25 -27.85 -15.17
CA ALA A 357 -11.58 -27.35 -14.84
C ALA A 357 -11.53 -26.02 -14.07
N ILE A 358 -10.66 -25.91 -13.07
CA ILE A 358 -10.50 -24.69 -12.27
C ILE A 358 -9.83 -23.60 -13.12
N ASP A 359 -8.81 -23.93 -13.90
CA ASP A 359 -8.14 -22.98 -14.81
C ASP A 359 -9.12 -22.36 -15.82
N THR A 360 -10.04 -23.16 -16.39
CA THR A 360 -11.06 -22.62 -17.32
C THR A 360 -12.03 -21.67 -16.61
N GLN A 361 -12.43 -22.00 -15.38
CA GLN A 361 -13.30 -21.16 -14.55
C GLN A 361 -12.62 -19.84 -14.12
N LEU A 362 -11.33 -19.89 -13.78
CA LEU A 362 -10.55 -18.72 -13.40
C LEU A 362 -10.23 -17.83 -14.60
N THR A 363 -9.91 -18.41 -15.76
CA THR A 363 -9.71 -17.69 -17.02
C THR A 363 -10.99 -16.95 -17.45
N LEU A 364 -12.15 -17.59 -17.29
CA LEU A 364 -13.44 -16.95 -17.57
C LEU A 364 -13.68 -15.73 -16.66
N ARG A 365 -13.40 -15.84 -15.37
CA ARG A 365 -13.56 -14.75 -14.39
C ARG A 365 -12.54 -13.64 -14.59
N GLU A 366 -11.29 -13.96 -14.91
CA GLU A 366 -10.28 -12.99 -15.35
C GLU A 366 -10.81 -12.19 -16.55
N ALA A 367 -11.37 -12.86 -17.57
CA ALA A 367 -11.96 -12.20 -18.71
C ALA A 367 -13.17 -11.31 -18.33
N GLN A 368 -13.97 -11.69 -17.34
CA GLN A 368 -15.07 -10.86 -16.84
C GLN A 368 -14.59 -9.58 -16.15
N ILE A 369 -13.56 -9.69 -15.30
CA ILE A 369 -12.93 -8.56 -14.60
C ILE A 369 -12.31 -7.59 -15.61
N VAL A 370 -11.57 -8.14 -16.57
CA VAL A 370 -10.93 -7.41 -17.67
C VAL A 370 -11.95 -6.73 -18.59
N ARG A 371 -13.12 -7.33 -18.81
CA ARG A 371 -14.20 -6.73 -19.64
C ARG A 371 -15.01 -5.69 -18.89
N ARG A 372 -14.86 -5.60 -17.56
CA ARG A 372 -15.54 -4.62 -16.70
C ARG A 372 -14.56 -3.78 -15.86
N PRO A 373 -13.52 -3.15 -16.43
CA PRO A 373 -12.63 -2.28 -15.66
C PRO A 373 -13.44 -1.04 -15.30
N GLY A 374 -14.01 -1.00 -14.09
CA GLY A 374 -14.77 0.12 -13.53
C GLY A 374 -15.79 0.72 -14.48
N ALA A 375 -17.03 0.24 -14.41
CA ALA A 375 -18.23 0.82 -15.03
C ALA A 375 -18.02 2.25 -15.57
N LEU A 376 -18.32 2.43 -16.87
CA LEU A 376 -18.21 3.64 -17.72
C LEU A 376 -18.59 5.03 -17.12
N HIS A 377 -18.98 5.09 -15.84
CA HIS A 377 -19.49 6.21 -15.08
C HIS A 377 -18.52 6.72 -13.98
N GLY A 378 -17.30 6.19 -13.90
CA GLY A 378 -16.26 6.72 -13.00
C GLY A 378 -15.57 7.96 -13.58
N GLY A 379 -15.29 8.96 -12.73
CA GLY A 379 -14.47 10.12 -13.09
C GLY A 379 -13.00 9.76 -13.41
N PRO A 380 -12.14 10.74 -13.73
CA PRO A 380 -10.76 10.51 -14.17
C PRO A 380 -9.92 9.59 -13.27
N ARG A 381 -10.18 9.62 -11.95
CA ARG A 381 -9.52 8.74 -10.96
C ARG A 381 -9.86 7.27 -11.14
N ALA A 382 -11.12 6.95 -11.41
CA ALA A 382 -11.56 5.57 -11.62
C ALA A 382 -10.97 4.96 -12.90
N VAL A 383 -10.85 5.77 -13.95
CA VAL A 383 -10.22 5.37 -15.22
C VAL A 383 -8.74 5.07 -15.01
N ARG A 384 -8.01 5.94 -14.30
CA ARG A 384 -6.60 5.70 -13.96
C ARG A 384 -6.43 4.42 -13.16
N LYS A 385 -7.30 4.20 -12.16
CA LYS A 385 -7.31 2.99 -11.34
C LYS A 385 -7.53 1.73 -12.19
N ALA A 386 -8.49 1.75 -13.10
CA ALA A 386 -8.74 0.65 -14.03
C ALA A 386 -7.57 0.35 -14.98
N ILE A 387 -6.90 1.40 -15.51
CA ILE A 387 -5.70 1.26 -16.35
C ILE A 387 -4.56 0.59 -15.58
N ASN A 388 -4.33 1.02 -14.32
CA ASN A 388 -3.29 0.43 -13.48
C ASN A 388 -3.57 -1.06 -13.23
N LEU A 389 -4.81 -1.43 -12.89
CA LEU A 389 -5.19 -2.83 -12.65
C LEU A 389 -5.01 -3.70 -13.92
N LEU A 390 -5.38 -3.20 -15.10
CA LEU A 390 -5.14 -3.92 -16.36
C LEU A 390 -3.65 -4.07 -16.67
N THR A 391 -2.84 -3.06 -16.34
CA THR A 391 -1.38 -3.10 -16.53
C THR A 391 -0.75 -4.15 -15.61
N ILE A 392 -1.16 -4.19 -14.34
CA ILE A 392 -0.77 -5.20 -13.35
C ILE A 392 -1.11 -6.61 -13.86
N LEU A 393 -2.30 -6.82 -14.43
CA LEU A 393 -2.70 -8.11 -15.04
C LEU A 393 -1.93 -8.49 -16.33
N GLY A 394 -1.01 -7.65 -16.82
CA GLY A 394 -0.29 -7.85 -18.07
C GLY A 394 -1.15 -7.61 -19.32
N ARG A 395 -2.29 -6.92 -19.19
CA ARG A 395 -3.22 -6.59 -20.29
C ARG A 395 -3.00 -5.15 -20.80
N ALA A 396 -1.76 -4.82 -21.12
CA ALA A 396 -1.37 -3.46 -21.53
C ALA A 396 -2.12 -2.96 -22.77
N SER A 397 -2.39 -3.82 -23.76
CA SER A 397 -3.15 -3.45 -24.96
C SER A 397 -4.57 -2.96 -24.62
N GLN A 398 -5.28 -3.68 -23.77
CA GLN A 398 -6.62 -3.30 -23.32
C GLN A 398 -6.61 -2.07 -22.42
N ALA A 399 -5.54 -1.85 -21.65
CA ALA A 399 -5.34 -0.64 -20.86
C ALA A 399 -5.19 0.59 -21.77
N VAL A 400 -4.41 0.47 -22.85
CA VAL A 400 -4.24 1.51 -23.88
C VAL A 400 -5.55 1.75 -24.62
N ASP A 401 -6.25 0.71 -25.06
CA ASP A 401 -7.54 0.83 -25.75
C ASP A 401 -8.58 1.55 -24.87
N LEU A 402 -8.64 1.22 -23.57
CA LEU A 402 -9.53 1.87 -22.62
C LEU A 402 -9.17 3.35 -22.43
N TYR A 403 -7.88 3.67 -22.34
CA TYR A 403 -7.39 5.05 -22.26
C TYR A 403 -7.76 5.86 -23.51
N LEU A 404 -7.46 5.32 -24.69
CA LEU A 404 -7.74 5.95 -25.98
C LEU A 404 -9.24 6.16 -26.15
N LYS A 405 -10.05 5.13 -25.92
CA LYS A 405 -11.51 5.22 -26.00
C LYS A 405 -12.07 6.30 -25.07
N LYS A 406 -11.57 6.39 -23.83
CA LYS A 406 -12.03 7.43 -22.89
C LYS A 406 -11.60 8.84 -23.34
N ARG A 407 -10.37 9.01 -23.83
CA ARG A 407 -9.91 10.29 -24.37
C ARG A 407 -10.68 10.70 -25.62
N SER A 408 -10.92 9.79 -26.56
CA SER A 408 -11.74 10.05 -27.74
C SER A 408 -13.16 10.47 -27.37
N THR A 409 -13.79 9.81 -26.38
CA THR A 409 -15.11 10.27 -25.90
C THR A 409 -15.05 11.67 -25.31
N MET A 410 -14.04 11.99 -24.48
CA MET A 410 -13.88 13.31 -23.88
C MET A 410 -13.68 14.41 -24.94
N VAL A 411 -12.84 14.15 -25.95
CA VAL A 411 -12.59 15.08 -27.06
C VAL A 411 -13.87 15.27 -27.88
N ASN A 412 -14.62 14.20 -28.17
CA ASN A 412 -15.91 14.32 -28.86
C ASN A 412 -16.92 15.15 -28.05
N TYR A 413 -17.03 14.96 -26.73
CA TYR A 413 -17.90 15.81 -25.91
C TYR A 413 -17.48 17.28 -25.92
N PHE A 414 -16.19 17.57 -26.00
CA PHE A 414 -15.65 18.94 -26.10
C PHE A 414 -15.81 19.59 -27.48
N LEU A 415 -16.09 18.82 -28.53
CA LEU A 415 -16.31 19.34 -29.89
C LEU A 415 -17.79 19.58 -30.20
N TYR A 416 -18.70 19.05 -29.38
CA TYR A 416 -20.16 19.19 -29.53
C TYR A 416 -20.79 20.18 -28.52
N PHE A 417 -19.96 20.80 -27.68
CA PHE A 417 -20.27 21.96 -26.84
C PHE A 417 -19.35 23.10 -27.26
#